data_AF-A0A7C5UNV9-F1
#
_entry.id   AF-A0A7C5UNV9-F1
#
_cell.length_a   1.000
_cell.length_b   1.000
_cell.length_c   1.000
_cell.angle_alpha   90.00
_cell.angle_beta   90.00
_cell.angle_gamma   90.00
#
_symmetry.space_group_name_H-M   'P 1'
#
loop_
_entity.id
_entity.type
_entity.pdbx_description
1 polymer ?
#
loop_
_entity_poly.entity_id
_entity_poly.type
_entity_poly.pdbx_seq_one_letter_code
_entity_poly.pdbx_strand_id
1 'polypeptide(L)'
;MRTVAFVLATAIWLSALAQESLTYTVTGESLSRAWLSVLYSAPEDNPSATQSPELELRQRFRYTLTLSRLDSATFEARWTNWEVETPLAPELKQLLAEIQRLSPAYYRRATAGTIELFSPAGREAWQRQAVASILYPYQFVRPSGTNQAEWRTEEQHPSGRVRCRYRLVRTEKNGVQVVNKVVEAVVLSEEEQRLGKTHTIKGHLEYRLDAAGTILSVRGTTREQIGYRGLPASYTEQRLDIQFVRRTALSSAQLKTKRAQLARLQGSWHGLYAPPTQEEQQQARAAATLRGKTRQQLLEATDQFLARVDAGENIPVEQQNQLRVELEAGFVVYGEPLARALAQRLQTRSQDDDGFWLLAGVLSYSGLREAQAALAEFLIQTENTRLKRALAQQIALMRAPHSEVVQQLWDYARTLPAGELQQVLIVSLSNLVRQLRTRDEALYNTYSDWSRTQLEAAQEPTQQRFWLTVVGALANPTMLPLIEQHARRGDEATRLSALSALSNLDTAESVAIAVRLYPLEPSPAVREKIAQLLGKWWHEPQARTTLEQAVFTDTSVRVRKAVVQVLGELATKHNDALELLVRVAETNSEPAIRREAMIALAALHAAGVQVPPVKAAPAPPAP
;
A
#
# COMPACT_ATOMS: atom_id res chain seq x y z
N MET A 1 47.85 -26.90 -53.60
CA MET A 1 47.86 -26.32 -52.23
C MET A 1 46.72 -25.30 -52.02
N ARG A 2 45.48 -25.65 -52.39
CA ARG A 2 44.27 -24.82 -52.19
C ARG A 2 43.12 -25.59 -51.53
N THR A 3 43.43 -26.74 -50.92
CA THR A 3 42.43 -27.73 -50.49
C THR A 3 42.40 -27.96 -48.98
N VAL A 4 43.18 -27.21 -48.19
CA VAL A 4 43.21 -27.34 -46.71
C VAL A 4 42.53 -26.14 -46.02
N ALA A 5 42.38 -25.00 -46.69
CA ALA A 5 41.72 -23.81 -46.14
C ALA A 5 40.17 -23.86 -46.20
N PHE A 6 39.58 -24.76 -47.01
CA PHE A 6 38.13 -24.83 -47.18
C PHE A 6 37.43 -25.82 -46.23
N VAL A 7 38.19 -26.74 -45.61
CA VAL A 7 37.64 -27.75 -44.68
C VAL A 7 37.60 -27.22 -43.22
N LEU A 8 38.41 -26.21 -42.87
CA LEU A 8 38.34 -25.55 -41.57
C LEU A 8 37.33 -24.39 -41.52
N ALA A 9 36.99 -23.79 -42.66
CA ALA A 9 35.97 -22.73 -42.74
C ALA A 9 34.53 -23.25 -42.78
N THR A 10 34.31 -24.53 -43.13
CA THR A 10 32.98 -25.18 -43.14
C THR A 10 32.67 -25.94 -41.85
N ALA A 11 33.67 -26.33 -41.05
CA ALA A 11 33.46 -26.88 -39.71
C ALA A 11 33.05 -25.82 -38.66
N ILE A 12 33.25 -24.53 -38.96
CA ILE A 12 32.89 -23.39 -38.07
C ILE A 12 31.52 -22.79 -38.44
N TRP A 13 30.94 -23.15 -39.60
CA TRP A 13 29.62 -22.68 -40.04
C TRP A 13 28.54 -23.78 -40.11
N LEU A 14 28.86 -25.00 -39.67
CA LEU A 14 27.92 -26.14 -39.54
C LEU A 14 27.80 -26.68 -38.11
N SER A 15 28.21 -25.93 -37.09
CA SER A 15 27.52 -25.99 -35.80
C SER A 15 26.20 -25.22 -35.91
N ALA A 16 25.32 -25.71 -36.78
CA ALA A 16 23.89 -25.46 -36.66
C ALA A 16 23.55 -25.72 -35.19
N LEU A 17 23.15 -24.66 -34.48
CA LEU A 17 22.76 -24.64 -33.08
C LEU A 17 22.11 -25.96 -32.68
N ALA A 18 22.89 -26.88 -32.10
CA ALA A 18 22.39 -28.22 -31.79
C ALA A 18 21.22 -28.06 -30.83
N GLN A 19 20.03 -28.39 -31.32
CA GLN A 19 18.81 -28.47 -30.53
C GLN A 19 18.95 -29.71 -29.67
N GLU A 20 19.45 -29.51 -28.46
CA GLU A 20 19.92 -30.58 -27.59
C GLU A 20 19.21 -30.51 -26.24
N SER A 21 19.13 -31.67 -25.60
CA SER A 21 18.70 -31.82 -24.23
C SER A 21 19.87 -32.31 -23.39
N LEU A 22 20.17 -31.59 -22.32
CA LEU A 22 21.26 -31.86 -21.40
C LEU A 22 20.68 -32.41 -20.10
N THR A 23 21.07 -33.63 -19.74
CA THR A 23 20.62 -34.27 -18.49
C THR A 23 21.71 -34.18 -17.43
N TYR A 24 21.31 -33.79 -16.23
CA TYR A 24 22.16 -33.65 -15.05
C TYR A 24 21.61 -34.46 -13.89
N THR A 25 22.50 -34.99 -13.06
CA THR A 25 22.17 -35.42 -11.71
C THR A 25 22.53 -34.29 -10.77
N VAL A 26 21.58 -33.90 -9.93
CA VAL A 26 21.78 -32.90 -8.88
C VAL A 26 21.73 -33.61 -7.55
N THR A 27 22.76 -33.41 -6.73
CA THR A 27 22.83 -33.84 -5.35
C THR A 27 23.18 -32.66 -4.47
N GLY A 28 22.61 -32.59 -3.28
CA GLY A 28 22.90 -31.50 -2.37
C GLY A 28 22.57 -31.81 -0.92
N GLU A 29 23.17 -31.02 -0.05
CA GLU A 29 22.87 -30.96 1.37
C GLU A 29 22.49 -29.52 1.71
N SER A 30 21.42 -29.31 2.46
CA SER A 30 21.06 -27.99 2.98
C SER A 30 20.89 -28.02 4.50
N LEU A 31 21.29 -26.94 5.15
CA LEU A 31 20.97 -26.61 6.53
C LEU A 31 20.35 -25.20 6.52
N SER A 32 19.09 -25.11 6.93
CA SER A 32 18.36 -23.85 7.05
C SER A 32 17.99 -23.60 8.50
N ARG A 33 18.22 -22.37 8.96
CA ARG A 33 17.84 -21.88 10.29
C ARG A 33 17.07 -20.56 10.13
N ALA A 34 15.98 -20.41 10.88
CA ALA A 34 15.20 -19.17 10.90
C ALA A 34 14.96 -18.70 12.34
N TRP A 35 15.03 -17.38 12.51
CA TRP A 35 14.65 -16.64 13.70
C TRP A 35 13.34 -15.89 13.40
N LEU A 36 12.23 -16.64 13.42
CA LEU A 36 10.88 -16.18 13.14
C LEU A 36 10.49 -14.98 14.00
N SER A 37 10.83 -14.95 15.30
CA SER A 37 10.57 -13.80 16.17
C SER A 37 11.14 -12.50 15.62
N VAL A 38 12.36 -12.53 15.07
CA VAL A 38 13.04 -11.38 14.46
C VAL A 38 12.37 -10.96 13.14
N LEU A 39 11.74 -11.88 12.42
CA LEU A 39 10.99 -11.59 11.20
C LEU A 39 9.59 -11.02 11.49
N TYR A 40 8.97 -11.40 12.62
CA TYR A 40 7.61 -11.01 12.98
C TYR A 40 7.50 -9.79 13.90
N SER A 41 8.54 -9.49 14.69
CA SER A 41 8.59 -8.26 15.47
C SER A 41 8.99 -7.11 14.54
N ALA A 42 8.05 -6.19 14.30
CA ALA A 42 8.36 -4.91 13.68
C ALA A 42 9.48 -4.22 14.49
N PRO A 43 10.38 -3.46 13.85
CA PRO A 43 11.66 -3.07 14.42
C PRO A 43 11.55 -1.92 15.43
N GLU A 44 10.55 -1.88 16.31
CA GLU A 44 10.38 -0.79 17.28
C GLU A 44 10.41 -1.23 18.74
N ASP A 45 10.04 -2.46 19.10
CA ASP A 45 9.96 -2.82 20.52
C ASP A 45 10.74 -4.08 20.87
N ASN A 46 11.86 -3.84 21.59
CA ASN A 46 12.58 -4.72 22.48
C ASN A 46 12.75 -6.20 22.02
N PRO A 47 13.86 -6.55 21.35
CA PRO A 47 14.04 -7.89 20.80
C PRO A 47 14.36 -8.89 21.91
N SER A 48 13.36 -9.61 22.40
CA SER A 48 13.57 -10.89 23.08
C SER A 48 13.90 -11.98 22.06
N ALA A 49 14.94 -11.78 21.24
CA ALA A 49 15.40 -12.81 20.31
C ALA A 49 16.15 -13.88 21.10
N THR A 50 15.62 -15.10 21.13
CA THR A 50 16.34 -16.25 21.66
C THR A 50 17.64 -16.46 20.88
N GLN A 51 18.75 -16.78 21.56
CA GLN A 51 20.02 -17.07 20.88
C GLN A 51 19.91 -18.29 19.93
N SER A 52 18.93 -19.17 20.17
CA SER A 52 18.64 -20.35 19.34
C SER A 52 17.60 -20.05 18.25
N PRO A 53 17.74 -20.64 17.05
CA PRO A 53 16.74 -20.53 15.99
C PRO A 53 15.45 -21.28 16.36
N GLU A 54 14.26 -20.76 16.04
CA GLU A 54 13.00 -21.49 16.28
C GLU A 54 12.74 -22.57 15.22
N LEU A 55 13.37 -22.46 14.05
CA LEU A 55 13.31 -23.48 13.00
C LEU A 55 14.72 -23.89 12.59
N GLU A 56 15.01 -25.18 12.62
CA GLU A 56 16.20 -25.78 12.00
C GLU A 56 15.77 -26.95 11.11
N LEU A 57 16.25 -26.95 9.87
CA LEU A 57 15.95 -27.97 8.88
C LEU A 57 17.24 -28.41 8.18
N ARG A 58 17.52 -29.71 8.23
CA ARG A 58 18.63 -30.32 7.52
C ARG A 58 18.11 -31.33 6.51
N GLN A 59 18.53 -31.21 5.25
CA GLN A 59 18.07 -32.06 4.17
C GLN A 59 19.23 -32.54 3.32
N ARG A 60 19.13 -33.79 2.85
CA ARG A 60 19.92 -34.30 1.75
C ARG A 60 18.98 -34.68 0.62
N PHE A 61 19.27 -34.21 -0.58
CA PHE A 61 18.41 -34.42 -1.72
C PHE A 61 19.17 -34.84 -2.96
N ARG A 62 18.48 -35.58 -3.82
CA ARG A 62 18.92 -35.93 -5.16
C ARG A 62 17.76 -35.76 -6.13
N TYR A 63 18.03 -35.25 -7.33
CA TYR A 63 17.07 -35.27 -8.43
C TYR A 63 17.77 -35.24 -9.79
N THR A 64 17.00 -35.52 -10.84
CA THR A 64 17.46 -35.37 -12.22
C THR A 64 16.95 -34.03 -12.78
N LEU A 65 17.83 -33.24 -13.39
CA LEU A 65 17.46 -32.03 -14.11
C LEU A 65 17.74 -32.22 -15.61
N THR A 66 16.76 -31.90 -16.45
CA THR A 66 16.88 -31.92 -17.89
C THR A 66 16.66 -30.52 -18.44
N LEU A 67 17.65 -30.01 -19.19
CA LEU A 67 17.61 -28.69 -19.83
C LEU A 67 17.52 -28.87 -21.35
N SER A 68 16.36 -28.59 -21.93
CA SER A 68 16.12 -28.70 -23.38
C SER A 68 16.21 -27.33 -24.04
N ARG A 69 17.16 -27.14 -24.97
CA ARG A 69 17.30 -25.89 -25.72
C ARG A 69 16.19 -25.78 -26.75
N LEU A 70 15.31 -24.77 -26.59
CA LEU A 70 14.20 -24.52 -27.49
C LEU A 70 14.61 -23.59 -28.64
N ASP A 71 15.45 -22.59 -28.39
CA ASP A 71 16.03 -21.71 -29.41
C ASP A 71 17.43 -21.23 -28.94
N SER A 72 17.96 -20.14 -29.51
CA SER A 72 19.30 -19.64 -29.15
C SER A 72 19.42 -19.17 -27.69
N ALA A 73 18.31 -18.74 -27.08
CA ALA A 73 18.28 -18.15 -25.74
C ALA A 73 17.32 -18.86 -24.77
N THR A 74 16.32 -19.58 -25.27
CA THR A 74 15.24 -20.14 -24.46
C THR A 74 15.42 -21.63 -24.20
N PHE A 75 15.16 -22.05 -22.96
CA PHE A 75 15.30 -23.41 -22.48
C PHE A 75 14.05 -23.84 -21.70
N GLU A 76 13.69 -25.13 -21.81
CA GLU A 76 12.80 -25.81 -20.87
C GLU A 76 13.67 -26.52 -19.82
N ALA A 77 13.40 -26.27 -18.54
CA ALA A 77 14.01 -26.93 -17.40
C ALA A 77 12.99 -27.86 -16.75
N ARG A 78 13.32 -29.15 -16.66
CA ARG A 78 12.47 -30.17 -16.05
C ARG A 78 13.24 -30.92 -14.98
N TRP A 79 12.76 -30.89 -13.76
CA TRP A 79 13.26 -31.74 -12.68
C TRP A 79 12.31 -32.89 -12.38
N THR A 80 12.87 -34.07 -12.10
CA THR A 80 12.16 -35.32 -11.83
C THR A 80 12.97 -36.18 -10.85
N ASN A 81 12.38 -37.27 -10.36
CA ASN A 81 13.05 -38.27 -9.50
C ASN A 81 13.66 -37.65 -8.25
N TRP A 82 12.88 -36.82 -7.55
CA TRP A 82 13.31 -36.22 -6.30
C TRP A 82 13.31 -37.25 -5.18
N GLU A 83 14.47 -37.42 -4.57
CA GLU A 83 14.70 -38.27 -3.40
C GLU A 83 15.22 -37.38 -2.27
N VAL A 84 14.66 -37.52 -1.08
CA VAL A 84 15.12 -36.84 0.13
C VAL A 84 15.45 -37.91 1.17
N GLU A 85 16.70 -37.96 1.63
CA GLU A 85 17.16 -39.02 2.53
C GLU A 85 16.62 -38.85 3.96
N THR A 86 16.31 -37.61 4.35
CA THR A 86 15.85 -37.27 5.69
C THR A 86 14.31 -37.34 5.75
N PRO A 87 13.71 -37.98 6.77
CA PRO A 87 12.27 -37.97 6.96
C PRO A 87 11.74 -36.53 7.03
N LEU A 88 10.79 -36.20 6.16
CA LEU A 88 10.15 -34.89 6.14
C LEU A 88 8.87 -34.91 6.99
N ALA A 89 8.67 -33.83 7.76
CA ALA A 89 7.38 -33.53 8.36
C ALA A 89 6.28 -33.40 7.28
N PRO A 90 5.00 -33.66 7.60
CA PRO A 90 3.90 -33.60 6.63
C PRO A 90 3.86 -32.29 5.82
N GLU A 91 4.10 -31.16 6.46
CA GLU A 91 4.09 -29.83 5.86
C GLU A 91 5.23 -29.67 4.85
N LEU A 92 6.42 -30.19 5.18
CA LEU A 92 7.58 -30.17 4.27
C LEU A 92 7.42 -31.15 3.10
N LYS A 93 6.70 -32.27 3.29
CA LYS A 93 6.33 -33.17 2.18
C LYS A 93 5.39 -32.47 1.21
N GLN A 94 4.40 -31.73 1.74
CA GLN A 94 3.50 -30.94 0.90
C GLN A 94 4.26 -29.87 0.12
N LEU A 95 5.13 -29.11 0.80
CA LEU A 95 5.96 -28.09 0.14
C LEU A 95 6.84 -28.69 -0.97
N LEU A 96 7.47 -29.85 -0.71
CA LEU A 96 8.25 -30.55 -1.73
C LEU A 96 7.37 -30.97 -2.92
N ALA A 97 6.17 -31.49 -2.68
CA ALA A 97 5.23 -31.86 -3.73
C ALA A 97 4.81 -30.63 -4.57
N GLU A 98 4.64 -29.47 -3.94
CA GLU A 98 4.37 -28.22 -4.64
C GLU A 98 5.57 -27.79 -5.50
N ILE A 99 6.80 -27.82 -4.98
CA ILE A 99 8.02 -27.54 -5.75
C ILE A 99 8.16 -28.50 -6.94
N GLN A 100 7.82 -29.78 -6.78
CA GLN A 100 7.84 -30.75 -7.87
C GLN A 100 6.82 -30.41 -8.97
N ARG A 101 5.63 -29.91 -8.60
CA ARG A 101 4.59 -29.45 -9.55
C ARG A 101 4.98 -28.21 -10.33
N LEU A 102 5.96 -27.44 -9.87
CA LEU A 102 6.50 -26.29 -10.62
C LEU A 102 7.30 -26.71 -11.87
N SER A 103 7.54 -28.02 -12.07
CA SER A 103 8.20 -28.59 -13.26
C SER A 103 7.17 -28.85 -14.38
N PRO A 104 7.43 -28.49 -15.65
CA PRO A 104 8.61 -27.78 -16.12
C PRO A 104 8.53 -26.27 -15.89
N ALA A 105 9.68 -25.64 -15.71
CA ALA A 105 9.85 -24.20 -15.84
C ALA A 105 10.62 -23.87 -17.12
N TYR A 106 10.58 -22.61 -17.52
CA TYR A 106 11.28 -22.10 -18.68
C TYR A 106 12.25 -21.01 -18.24
N TYR A 107 13.36 -20.88 -18.94
CA TYR A 107 14.28 -19.78 -18.71
C TYR A 107 14.87 -19.26 -20.01
N ARG A 108 15.12 -17.96 -20.05
CA ARG A 108 15.84 -17.27 -21.11
C ARG A 108 17.21 -16.88 -20.59
N ARG A 109 18.22 -17.11 -21.40
CA ARG A 109 19.60 -16.74 -21.10
C ARG A 109 20.02 -15.60 -22.01
N ALA A 110 20.33 -14.45 -21.44
CA ALA A 110 20.91 -13.33 -22.19
C ALA A 110 22.26 -13.73 -22.79
N THR A 111 22.73 -12.99 -23.80
CA THR A 111 24.05 -13.20 -24.41
C THR A 111 25.19 -13.15 -23.40
N ALA A 112 25.07 -12.28 -22.39
CA ALA A 112 26.02 -12.17 -21.28
C ALA A 112 25.96 -13.37 -20.32
N GLY A 113 24.84 -14.08 -20.22
CA GLY A 113 24.66 -15.27 -19.37
C GLY A 113 23.72 -15.10 -18.18
N THR A 114 23.12 -13.92 -17.98
CA THR A 114 22.05 -13.70 -16.99
C THR A 114 20.78 -14.46 -17.37
N ILE A 115 20.01 -14.86 -16.36
CA ILE A 115 18.81 -15.68 -16.54
C ILE A 115 17.54 -14.91 -16.14
N GLU A 116 16.54 -15.01 -17.00
CA GLU A 116 15.13 -14.76 -16.66
C GLU A 116 14.37 -16.09 -16.67
N LEU A 117 13.42 -16.27 -15.76
CA LEU A 117 12.62 -17.47 -15.61
C LEU A 117 11.14 -17.19 -15.84
N PHE A 118 10.42 -18.23 -16.20
CA PHE A 118 8.97 -18.27 -16.27
C PHE A 118 8.51 -19.66 -15.82
N SER A 119 7.61 -19.72 -14.83
CA SER A 119 7.00 -20.98 -14.38
C SER A 119 5.49 -20.92 -14.58
N PRO A 120 4.89 -21.77 -15.43
CA PRO A 120 3.44 -21.76 -15.66
C PRO A 120 2.62 -22.10 -14.41
N ALA A 121 3.19 -22.95 -13.54
CA ALA A 121 2.59 -23.35 -12.27
C ALA A 121 3.02 -22.46 -11.09
N GLY A 122 4.07 -21.65 -11.24
CA GLY A 122 4.64 -20.80 -10.20
C GLY A 122 4.10 -19.38 -10.25
N ARG A 123 2.93 -19.15 -9.65
CA ARG A 123 2.27 -17.84 -9.62
C ARG A 123 2.67 -17.00 -8.43
N GLU A 124 2.99 -17.63 -7.31
CA GLU A 124 3.33 -16.94 -6.07
C GLU A 124 4.84 -16.64 -5.99
N ALA A 125 5.20 -15.59 -5.26
CA ALA A 125 6.60 -15.17 -5.13
C ALA A 125 7.52 -16.27 -4.61
N TRP A 126 7.10 -17.03 -3.60
CA TRP A 126 7.91 -18.12 -3.07
C TRP A 126 8.08 -19.27 -4.08
N GLN A 127 7.10 -19.51 -4.96
CA GLN A 127 7.20 -20.50 -6.03
C GLN A 127 8.21 -20.06 -7.09
N ARG A 128 8.17 -18.78 -7.49
CA ARG A 128 9.18 -18.17 -8.37
C ARG A 128 10.57 -18.30 -7.75
N GLN A 129 10.68 -18.04 -6.45
CA GLN A 129 11.93 -18.15 -5.69
C GLN A 129 12.48 -19.58 -5.65
N ALA A 130 11.61 -20.59 -5.50
CA ALA A 130 12.01 -21.99 -5.54
C ALA A 130 12.59 -22.36 -6.91
N VAL A 131 11.92 -21.95 -8.00
CA VAL A 131 12.43 -22.16 -9.37
C VAL A 131 13.74 -21.41 -9.60
N ALA A 132 13.84 -20.15 -9.15
CA ALA A 132 15.06 -19.37 -9.24
C ALA A 132 16.25 -20.07 -8.57
N SER A 133 16.02 -20.67 -7.39
CA SER A 133 17.06 -21.39 -6.64
C SER A 133 17.54 -22.65 -7.36
N ILE A 134 16.65 -23.37 -8.06
CA ILE A 134 17.00 -24.52 -8.91
C ILE A 134 17.84 -24.06 -10.12
N LEU A 135 17.52 -22.91 -10.71
CA LEU A 135 18.15 -22.41 -11.93
C LEU A 135 19.42 -21.58 -11.68
N TYR A 136 19.61 -21.01 -10.50
CA TYR A 136 20.75 -20.15 -10.17
C TYR A 136 22.13 -20.79 -10.46
N PRO A 137 22.38 -22.09 -10.17
CA PRO A 137 23.63 -22.73 -10.54
C PRO A 137 23.94 -22.66 -12.04
N TYR A 138 22.93 -22.50 -12.90
CA TYR A 138 23.09 -22.40 -14.35
C TYR A 138 23.26 -20.96 -14.86
N GLN A 139 23.17 -19.95 -13.98
CA GLN A 139 23.53 -18.57 -14.31
C GLN A 139 25.05 -18.38 -14.25
N PHE A 140 25.66 -18.40 -15.43
CA PHE A 140 27.09 -18.18 -15.62
C PHE A 140 27.30 -17.00 -16.57
N VAL A 141 27.72 -15.86 -16.02
CA VAL A 141 27.96 -14.64 -16.80
C VAL A 141 29.38 -14.65 -17.37
N ARG A 142 29.49 -14.55 -18.70
CA ARG A 142 30.77 -14.57 -19.43
C ARG A 142 31.45 -13.19 -19.35
N PRO A 143 32.80 -13.12 -19.42
CA PRO A 143 33.51 -11.84 -19.47
C PRO A 143 33.15 -11.08 -20.75
N SER A 144 33.07 -9.76 -20.67
CA SER A 144 32.75 -8.87 -21.81
C SER A 144 33.91 -8.67 -22.79
N GLY A 145 35.11 -9.19 -22.46
CA GLY A 145 36.31 -9.14 -23.30
C GLY A 145 36.99 -10.50 -23.45
N THR A 146 37.95 -10.60 -24.37
CA THR A 146 38.75 -11.82 -24.57
C THR A 146 39.84 -11.96 -23.51
N ASN A 147 40.10 -13.19 -23.05
CA ASN A 147 41.24 -13.54 -22.18
C ASN A 147 41.29 -12.91 -20.77
N GLN A 148 40.16 -12.74 -20.09
CA GLN A 148 40.16 -12.36 -18.67
C GLN A 148 40.24 -13.60 -17.76
N ALA A 149 41.32 -13.69 -16.97
CA ALA A 149 41.47 -14.74 -15.96
C ALA A 149 40.59 -14.51 -14.73
N GLU A 150 40.18 -13.26 -14.47
CA GLU A 150 39.25 -12.88 -13.42
C GLU A 150 38.35 -11.75 -13.94
N TRP A 151 37.06 -11.80 -13.64
CA TRP A 151 36.10 -10.74 -13.97
C TRP A 151 35.02 -10.60 -12.89
N ARG A 152 34.38 -9.42 -12.85
CA ARG A 152 33.30 -9.10 -11.91
C ARG A 152 32.03 -8.72 -12.65
N THR A 153 30.89 -9.09 -12.09
CA THR A 153 29.57 -8.86 -12.69
C THR A 153 28.59 -8.42 -11.62
N GLU A 154 27.62 -7.60 -12.02
CA GLU A 154 26.39 -7.42 -11.27
C GLU A 154 25.31 -8.28 -11.89
N GLU A 155 24.68 -9.12 -11.07
CA GLU A 155 23.70 -10.09 -11.53
C GLU A 155 22.65 -10.38 -10.44
N GLN A 156 21.62 -11.14 -10.81
CA GLN A 156 20.56 -11.52 -9.87
C GLN A 156 20.89 -12.83 -9.18
N HIS A 157 20.76 -12.85 -7.86
CA HIS A 157 20.74 -14.03 -7.01
C HIS A 157 19.29 -14.26 -6.56
N PRO A 158 18.84 -15.50 -6.28
CA PRO A 158 17.51 -15.73 -5.72
C PRO A 158 17.21 -14.80 -4.53
N SER A 159 18.19 -14.51 -3.70
CA SER A 159 17.97 -13.69 -2.49
C SER A 159 18.20 -12.18 -2.66
N GLY A 160 18.52 -11.69 -3.86
CA GLY A 160 18.76 -10.25 -4.10
C GLY A 160 19.70 -9.96 -5.26
N ARG A 161 20.01 -8.68 -5.48
CA ARG A 161 21.05 -8.30 -6.45
C ARG A 161 22.43 -8.50 -5.83
N VAL A 162 23.36 -9.06 -6.58
CA VAL A 162 24.71 -9.39 -6.08
C VAL A 162 25.80 -8.92 -7.02
N ARG A 163 26.97 -8.65 -6.44
CA ARG A 163 28.24 -8.53 -7.15
C ARG A 163 28.98 -9.86 -7.07
N CYS A 164 29.17 -10.49 -8.21
CA CYS A 164 29.88 -11.75 -8.34
C CYS A 164 31.30 -11.53 -8.87
N ARG A 165 32.23 -12.36 -8.42
CA ARG A 165 33.55 -12.51 -9.00
C ARG A 165 33.71 -13.92 -9.57
N TYR A 166 34.17 -13.96 -10.80
CA TYR A 166 34.53 -15.19 -11.50
C TYR A 166 36.04 -15.24 -11.70
N ARG A 167 36.64 -16.41 -11.51
CA ARG A 167 38.08 -16.64 -11.73
C ARG A 167 38.30 -17.94 -12.48
N LEU A 168 38.89 -17.86 -13.67
CA LEU A 168 39.42 -19.02 -14.38
C LEU A 168 40.60 -19.58 -13.57
N VAL A 169 40.41 -20.76 -12.99
CA VAL A 169 41.40 -21.44 -12.16
C VAL A 169 42.41 -22.16 -13.05
N ARG A 170 41.92 -22.91 -14.04
CA ARG A 170 42.75 -23.64 -15.01
C ARG A 170 41.96 -24.00 -16.26
N THR A 171 42.68 -24.30 -17.33
CA THR A 171 42.16 -24.98 -18.51
C THR A 171 42.83 -26.35 -18.61
N GLU A 172 42.02 -27.40 -18.66
CA GLU A 172 42.49 -28.77 -18.78
C GLU A 172 42.95 -29.07 -20.21
N LYS A 173 43.76 -30.12 -20.39
CA LYS A 173 44.36 -30.45 -21.70
C LYS A 173 43.33 -30.68 -22.82
N ASN A 174 42.11 -31.09 -22.46
CA ASN A 174 40.98 -31.31 -23.37
C ASN A 174 40.16 -30.04 -23.64
N GLY A 175 40.63 -28.86 -23.21
CA GLY A 175 39.94 -27.57 -23.37
C GLY A 175 38.87 -27.27 -22.33
N VAL A 176 38.67 -28.15 -21.33
CA VAL A 176 37.70 -27.90 -20.25
C VAL A 176 38.21 -26.76 -19.36
N GLN A 177 37.39 -25.74 -19.15
CA GLN A 177 37.70 -24.62 -18.27
C GLN A 177 37.14 -24.88 -16.86
N VAL A 178 37.96 -24.62 -15.85
CA VAL A 178 37.56 -24.67 -14.44
C VAL A 178 37.47 -23.25 -13.90
N VAL A 179 36.29 -22.81 -13.49
CA VAL A 179 36.02 -21.42 -13.08
C VAL A 179 35.36 -21.39 -11.72
N ASN A 180 35.89 -20.58 -10.80
CA ASN A 180 35.25 -20.34 -9.51
C ASN A 180 34.40 -19.08 -9.55
N LYS A 181 33.16 -19.18 -9.08
CA LYS A 181 32.22 -18.07 -8.86
C LYS A 181 32.06 -17.84 -7.36
N VAL A 182 32.21 -16.59 -6.95
CA VAL A 182 32.02 -16.12 -5.55
C VAL A 182 31.09 -14.93 -5.56
N VAL A 183 30.17 -14.85 -4.60
CA VAL A 183 29.45 -13.61 -4.31
C VAL A 183 30.36 -12.75 -3.42
N GLU A 184 30.82 -11.60 -3.93
CA GLU A 184 31.65 -10.67 -3.16
C GLU A 184 30.81 -9.77 -2.27
N ALA A 185 29.64 -9.33 -2.75
CA ALA A 185 28.73 -8.48 -2.00
C ALA A 185 27.27 -8.69 -2.44
N VAL A 186 26.35 -8.52 -1.49
CA VAL A 186 24.93 -8.30 -1.79
C VAL A 186 24.68 -6.80 -1.88
N VAL A 187 23.93 -6.37 -2.89
CA VAL A 187 23.56 -4.97 -3.10
C VAL A 187 22.21 -4.73 -2.44
N LEU A 188 22.22 -4.00 -1.32
CA LEU A 188 21.03 -3.65 -0.55
C LEU A 188 20.44 -2.31 -1.03
N SER A 189 19.11 -2.22 -1.06
CA SER A 189 18.40 -0.96 -1.33
C SER A 189 18.58 0.05 -0.17
N GLU A 190 18.32 1.34 -0.43
CA GLU A 190 18.34 2.36 0.63
C GLU A 190 17.33 2.08 1.74
N GLU A 191 16.20 1.46 1.42
CA GLU A 191 15.21 1.02 2.41
C GLU A 191 15.74 -0.10 3.29
N GLU A 192 16.34 -1.13 2.69
CA GLU A 192 16.96 -2.24 3.43
C GLU A 192 18.08 -1.76 4.34
N GLN A 193 18.89 -0.80 3.88
CA GLN A 193 19.93 -0.18 4.69
C GLN A 193 19.34 0.60 5.88
N ARG A 194 18.27 1.37 5.67
CA ARG A 194 17.55 2.09 6.74
C ARG A 194 16.94 1.14 7.77
N LEU A 195 16.50 -0.05 7.35
CA LEU A 195 16.02 -1.10 8.24
C LEU A 195 17.14 -1.77 9.05
N GLY A 196 18.41 -1.44 8.78
CA GLY A 196 19.57 -2.09 9.39
C GLY A 196 19.75 -3.52 8.90
N LYS A 197 19.29 -3.86 7.69
CA LYS A 197 19.45 -5.19 7.12
C LYS A 197 20.93 -5.45 6.85
N THR A 198 21.41 -6.61 7.26
CA THR A 198 22.71 -7.18 6.89
C THR A 198 22.47 -8.44 6.07
N HIS A 199 23.20 -8.61 4.98
CA HIS A 199 23.07 -9.79 4.11
C HIS A 199 24.43 -10.18 3.56
N THR A 200 24.87 -11.39 3.88
CA THR A 200 26.16 -11.92 3.41
C THR A 200 25.97 -13.30 2.78
N ILE A 201 26.69 -13.54 1.70
CA ILE A 201 26.77 -14.85 1.04
C ILE A 201 28.25 -15.19 0.90
N LYS A 202 28.69 -16.26 1.57
CA LYS A 202 30.08 -16.73 1.58
C LYS A 202 30.19 -18.08 0.86
N GLY A 203 31.42 -18.45 0.51
CA GLY A 203 31.72 -19.69 -0.19
C GLY A 203 31.90 -19.49 -1.70
N HIS A 204 31.85 -20.58 -2.46
CA HIS A 204 32.04 -20.53 -3.91
C HIS A 204 31.36 -21.70 -4.61
N LEU A 205 31.11 -21.52 -5.91
CA LEU A 205 30.74 -22.58 -6.84
C LEU A 205 31.86 -22.72 -7.89
N GLU A 206 32.43 -23.91 -8.01
CA GLU A 206 33.36 -24.32 -9.05
C GLU A 206 32.59 -24.90 -10.24
N TYR A 207 32.82 -24.34 -11.42
CA TYR A 207 32.24 -24.73 -12.68
C TYR A 207 33.28 -25.45 -13.52
N ARG A 208 32.90 -26.58 -14.12
CA ARG A 208 33.65 -27.20 -15.21
C ARG A 208 32.87 -27.01 -16.51
N LEU A 209 33.49 -26.39 -17.50
CA LEU A 209 32.85 -26.00 -18.76
C LEU A 209 33.57 -26.64 -19.95
N ASP A 210 32.85 -27.21 -20.91
CA ASP A 210 33.45 -27.65 -22.18
C ASP A 210 33.77 -26.45 -23.09
N ALA A 211 34.42 -26.71 -24.23
CA ALA A 211 34.77 -25.67 -25.21
C ALA A 211 33.56 -24.93 -25.81
N ALA A 212 32.37 -25.55 -25.80
CA ALA A 212 31.11 -24.90 -26.22
C ALA A 212 30.48 -24.07 -25.09
N GLY A 213 31.07 -24.09 -23.88
CA GLY A 213 30.54 -23.46 -22.68
C GLY A 213 29.35 -24.21 -22.06
N THR A 214 29.24 -25.50 -22.34
CA THR A 214 28.31 -26.42 -21.65
C THR A 214 28.84 -26.69 -20.26
N ILE A 215 27.97 -26.59 -19.27
CA ILE A 215 28.30 -26.94 -17.89
C ILE A 215 28.43 -28.47 -17.82
N LEU A 216 29.61 -28.95 -17.48
CA LEU A 216 29.87 -30.38 -17.21
C LEU A 216 29.65 -30.70 -15.73
N SER A 217 29.97 -29.77 -14.84
CA SER A 217 29.62 -29.88 -13.43
C SER A 217 29.60 -28.53 -12.73
N VAL A 218 28.83 -28.46 -11.64
CA VAL A 218 28.89 -27.36 -10.66
C VAL A 218 29.05 -27.97 -9.28
N ARG A 219 30.08 -27.57 -8.54
CA ARG A 219 30.31 -28.07 -7.17
C ARG A 219 30.64 -26.93 -6.23
N GLY A 220 30.18 -27.01 -4.99
CA GLY A 220 30.63 -26.06 -3.98
C GLY A 220 29.73 -25.97 -2.78
N THR A 221 30.01 -24.96 -1.97
CA THR A 221 29.24 -24.65 -0.77
C THR A 221 29.02 -23.16 -0.71
N THR A 222 27.78 -22.76 -0.48
CA THR A 222 27.38 -21.39 -0.19
C THR A 222 26.80 -21.31 1.22
N ARG A 223 27.10 -20.21 1.92
CA ARG A 223 26.57 -19.90 3.24
C ARG A 223 25.97 -18.51 3.20
N GLU A 224 24.67 -18.44 3.33
CA GLU A 224 23.89 -17.22 3.32
C GLU A 224 23.45 -16.87 4.74
N GLN A 225 23.58 -15.61 5.12
CA GLN A 225 23.15 -15.10 6.41
C GLN A 225 22.47 -13.76 6.21
N ILE A 226 21.25 -13.64 6.74
CA ILE A 226 20.47 -12.40 6.78
C ILE A 226 20.23 -12.04 8.24
N GLY A 227 20.34 -10.75 8.54
CA GLY A 227 20.02 -10.20 9.86
C GLY A 227 19.45 -8.80 9.76
N TYR A 228 18.85 -8.34 10.85
CA TYR A 228 18.31 -6.99 10.99
C TYR A 228 18.82 -6.39 12.29
N ARG A 229 19.42 -5.20 12.20
CA ARG A 229 19.97 -4.45 13.35
C ARG A 229 20.89 -5.29 14.25
N GLY A 230 21.68 -6.16 13.65
CA GLY A 230 22.63 -7.05 14.34
C GLY A 230 22.05 -8.38 14.83
N LEU A 231 20.74 -8.61 14.71
CA LEU A 231 20.11 -9.88 15.08
C LEU A 231 20.04 -10.83 13.88
N PRO A 232 20.34 -12.13 14.05
CA PRO A 232 20.18 -13.11 12.99
C PRO A 232 18.69 -13.28 12.67
N ALA A 233 18.34 -13.31 11.39
CA ALA A 233 16.98 -13.55 10.90
C ALA A 233 16.91 -14.88 10.14
N SER A 234 17.92 -15.18 9.33
CA SER A 234 18.05 -16.47 8.67
C SER A 234 19.51 -16.86 8.42
N TYR A 235 19.74 -18.17 8.37
CA TYR A 235 21.00 -18.76 7.93
C TYR A 235 20.71 -19.96 7.05
N THR A 236 21.37 -20.03 5.89
CA THR A 236 21.26 -21.18 4.99
C THR A 236 22.65 -21.58 4.52
N GLU A 237 23.02 -22.83 4.77
CA GLU A 237 24.19 -23.46 4.16
C GLU A 237 23.74 -24.48 3.13
N GLN A 238 24.25 -24.37 1.91
CA GLN A 238 23.93 -25.27 0.82
C GLN A 238 25.22 -25.81 0.22
N ARG A 239 25.36 -27.14 0.25
CA ARG A 239 26.37 -27.88 -0.50
C ARG A 239 25.71 -28.47 -1.74
N LEU A 240 26.34 -28.28 -2.90
CA LEU A 240 25.79 -28.68 -4.18
C LEU A 240 26.82 -29.45 -4.99
N ASP A 241 26.38 -30.52 -5.63
CA ASP A 241 27.13 -31.26 -6.65
C ASP A 241 26.19 -31.62 -7.81
N ILE A 242 26.38 -30.92 -8.93
CA ILE A 242 25.69 -31.12 -10.19
C ILE A 242 26.66 -31.78 -11.16
N GLN A 243 26.24 -32.90 -11.75
CA GLN A 243 27.02 -33.66 -12.71
C GLN A 243 26.26 -33.81 -14.04
N PHE A 244 26.92 -33.48 -15.14
CA PHE A 244 26.42 -33.79 -16.47
C PHE A 244 26.43 -35.31 -16.70
N VAL A 245 25.33 -35.83 -17.21
CA VAL A 245 25.14 -37.26 -17.45
C VAL A 245 25.21 -37.57 -18.94
N ARG A 246 24.39 -36.86 -19.74
CA ARG A 246 24.29 -37.12 -21.18
C ARG A 246 23.71 -35.94 -21.94
N ARG A 247 23.99 -35.93 -23.24
CA ARG A 247 23.43 -35.02 -24.24
C ARG A 247 22.62 -35.84 -25.24
N THR A 248 21.39 -35.41 -25.50
CA THR A 248 20.48 -36.06 -26.45
C THR A 248 20.06 -35.04 -27.50
N ALA A 249 20.15 -35.40 -28.78
CA ALA A 249 19.62 -34.58 -29.86
C ALA A 249 18.08 -34.54 -29.82
N LEU A 250 17.49 -33.36 -29.98
CA LEU A 250 16.05 -33.19 -30.12
C LEU A 250 15.68 -33.27 -31.59
N SER A 251 14.67 -34.07 -31.93
CA SER A 251 14.13 -34.09 -33.28
C SER A 251 13.37 -32.79 -33.60
N SER A 252 13.31 -32.41 -34.88
CA SER A 252 12.56 -31.23 -35.32
C SER A 252 11.09 -31.27 -34.87
N ALA A 253 10.48 -32.46 -34.83
CA ALA A 253 9.12 -32.66 -34.34
C ALA A 253 9.01 -32.38 -32.83
N GLN A 254 9.92 -32.90 -32.01
CA GLN A 254 9.96 -32.65 -30.57
C GLN A 254 10.13 -31.16 -30.26
N LEU A 255 11.03 -30.49 -30.98
CA LEU A 255 11.25 -29.06 -30.83
C LEU A 255 10.00 -28.24 -31.18
N LYS A 256 9.37 -28.55 -32.33
CA LYS A 256 8.14 -27.88 -32.76
C LYS A 256 7.05 -28.00 -31.70
N THR A 257 6.87 -29.19 -31.12
CA THR A 257 5.91 -29.43 -30.04
C THR A 257 6.22 -28.60 -28.80
N LYS A 258 7.47 -28.59 -28.33
CA LYS A 258 7.87 -27.81 -27.14
C LYS A 258 7.72 -26.30 -27.34
N ARG A 259 8.09 -25.78 -28.51
CA ARG A 259 7.89 -24.36 -28.87
C ARG A 259 6.41 -24.00 -28.93
N ALA A 260 5.58 -24.84 -29.55
CA ALA A 260 4.14 -24.64 -29.59
C ALA A 260 3.50 -24.69 -28.21
N GLN A 261 4.01 -25.53 -27.30
CA GLN A 261 3.57 -25.54 -25.91
C GLN A 261 3.90 -24.22 -25.22
N LEU A 262 5.16 -23.75 -25.27
CA LEU A 262 5.55 -22.48 -24.67
C LEU A 262 4.74 -21.29 -25.23
N ALA A 263 4.52 -21.25 -26.54
CA ALA A 263 3.76 -20.18 -27.19
C ALA A 263 2.28 -20.10 -26.77
N ARG A 264 1.71 -21.19 -26.21
CA ARG A 264 0.33 -21.20 -25.69
C ARG A 264 0.25 -20.76 -24.23
N LEU A 265 1.37 -20.71 -23.52
CA LEU A 265 1.41 -20.36 -22.11
C LEU A 265 1.42 -18.83 -21.99
N GLN A 266 0.62 -18.32 -21.06
CA GLN A 266 0.58 -16.90 -20.71
C GLN A 266 1.24 -16.69 -19.35
N GLY A 267 1.96 -15.58 -19.22
CA GLY A 267 2.59 -15.18 -17.96
C GLY A 267 3.79 -14.26 -18.18
N SER A 268 4.39 -13.86 -17.07
CA SER A 268 5.50 -12.92 -17.06
C SER A 268 6.84 -13.62 -16.89
N TRP A 269 7.86 -13.09 -17.57
CA TRP A 269 9.25 -13.46 -17.33
C TRP A 269 9.76 -12.63 -16.16
N HIS A 270 10.46 -13.28 -15.24
CA HIS A 270 11.02 -12.65 -14.06
C HIS A 270 12.52 -12.89 -14.01
N GLY A 271 13.29 -11.97 -13.44
CA GLY A 271 14.67 -12.30 -13.10
C GLY A 271 14.74 -13.35 -11.98
N LEU A 272 15.95 -13.85 -11.67
CA LEU A 272 16.13 -14.78 -10.55
C LEU A 272 15.72 -14.18 -9.20
N TYR A 273 15.80 -12.86 -9.03
CA TYR A 273 15.25 -12.16 -7.88
C TYR A 273 13.87 -11.59 -8.22
N ALA A 274 12.82 -12.20 -7.70
CA ALA A 274 11.43 -11.82 -7.96
C ALA A 274 10.62 -11.72 -6.65
N PRO A 275 10.88 -10.68 -5.83
CA PRO A 275 10.18 -10.50 -4.55
C PRO A 275 8.67 -10.34 -4.74
N PRO A 276 7.87 -10.60 -3.70
CA PRO A 276 6.42 -10.45 -3.78
C PRO A 276 6.03 -8.99 -4.03
N THR A 277 5.06 -8.78 -4.92
CA THR A 277 4.44 -7.46 -5.14
C THR A 277 3.62 -7.05 -3.91
N GLN A 278 3.27 -5.76 -3.79
CA GLN A 278 2.40 -5.30 -2.70
C GLN A 278 1.05 -6.02 -2.69
N GLU A 279 0.50 -6.31 -3.87
CA GLU A 279 -0.75 -7.07 -4.01
C GLU A 279 -0.59 -8.52 -3.52
N GLU A 280 0.48 -9.20 -3.91
CA GLU A 280 0.79 -10.56 -3.42
C GLU A 280 0.98 -10.58 -1.89
N GLN A 281 1.64 -9.55 -1.33
CA GLN A 281 1.79 -9.40 0.13
C GLN A 281 0.45 -9.13 0.81
N GLN A 282 -0.45 -8.36 0.19
CA GLN A 282 -1.79 -8.12 0.71
C GLN A 282 -2.61 -9.42 0.70
N GLN A 283 -2.58 -10.18 -0.39
CA GLN A 283 -3.22 -11.49 -0.50
C GLN A 283 -2.69 -12.47 0.55
N ALA A 284 -1.37 -12.58 0.72
CA ALA A 284 -0.78 -13.46 1.71
C ALA A 284 -1.17 -13.09 3.16
N ARG A 285 -1.17 -11.79 3.49
CA ARG A 285 -1.62 -11.31 4.81
C ARG A 285 -3.10 -11.62 5.03
N ALA A 286 -3.95 -11.38 4.03
CA ALA A 286 -5.36 -11.68 4.12
C ALA A 286 -5.62 -13.18 4.31
N ALA A 287 -4.94 -14.05 3.55
CA ALA A 287 -5.03 -15.49 3.71
C ALA A 287 -4.59 -15.96 5.11
N ALA A 288 -3.52 -15.37 5.66
CA ALA A 288 -3.07 -15.65 7.01
C ALA A 288 -4.09 -15.21 8.08
N THR A 289 -4.70 -14.03 7.92
CA THR A 289 -5.80 -13.56 8.78
C THR A 289 -6.98 -14.51 8.78
N LEU A 290 -7.34 -15.06 7.60
CA LEU A 290 -8.45 -16.00 7.46
C LEU A 290 -8.15 -17.39 8.05
N ARG A 291 -6.88 -17.76 8.25
CA ARG A 291 -6.47 -19.08 8.77
C ARG A 291 -7.13 -20.25 8.04
N GLY A 292 -7.29 -20.12 6.71
CA GLY A 292 -7.91 -21.14 5.86
C GLY A 292 -9.44 -21.19 5.89
N LYS A 293 -10.13 -20.30 6.62
CA LYS A 293 -11.60 -20.17 6.56
C LYS A 293 -12.04 -19.92 5.14
N THR A 294 -12.95 -20.75 4.62
CA THR A 294 -13.56 -20.58 3.30
C THR A 294 -14.56 -19.42 3.28
N ARG A 295 -14.93 -18.94 2.09
CA ARG A 295 -16.02 -17.97 1.90
C ARG A 295 -17.30 -18.40 2.61
N GLN A 296 -17.66 -19.68 2.51
CA GLN A 296 -18.88 -20.22 3.12
C GLN A 296 -18.82 -20.11 4.66
N GLN A 297 -17.69 -20.46 5.26
CA GLN A 297 -17.50 -20.36 6.71
C GLN A 297 -17.52 -18.90 7.21
N LEU A 298 -17.02 -17.94 6.42
CA LEU A 298 -17.14 -16.52 6.75
C LEU A 298 -18.60 -16.04 6.71
N LEU A 299 -19.36 -16.49 5.70
CA LEU A 299 -20.78 -16.17 5.61
C LEU A 299 -21.57 -16.79 6.76
N GLU A 300 -21.30 -18.04 7.12
CA GLU A 300 -21.90 -18.70 8.28
C GLU A 300 -21.57 -17.99 9.60
N ALA A 301 -20.31 -17.57 9.80
CA ALA A 301 -19.92 -16.79 10.97
C ALA A 301 -20.64 -15.43 11.00
N THR A 302 -20.85 -14.82 9.84
CA THR A 302 -21.62 -13.58 9.72
C THR A 302 -23.09 -13.81 10.06
N ASP A 303 -23.71 -14.87 9.54
CA ASP A 303 -25.10 -15.21 9.83
C ASP A 303 -25.32 -15.52 11.32
N GLN A 304 -24.37 -16.22 11.95
CA GLN A 304 -24.39 -16.45 13.40
C GLN A 304 -24.28 -15.15 14.19
N PHE A 305 -23.42 -14.23 13.77
CA PHE A 305 -23.32 -12.91 14.39
C PHE A 305 -24.64 -12.15 14.29
N LEU A 306 -25.24 -12.09 13.10
CA LEU A 306 -26.50 -11.38 12.87
C LEU A 306 -27.65 -12.00 13.69
N ALA A 307 -27.72 -13.33 13.79
CA ALA A 307 -28.73 -14.00 14.60
C ALA A 307 -28.62 -13.66 16.11
N ARG A 308 -27.41 -13.46 16.62
CA ARG A 308 -27.17 -13.03 18.01
C ARG A 308 -27.58 -11.59 18.24
N VAL A 309 -27.34 -10.71 17.25
CA VAL A 309 -27.86 -9.34 17.28
C VAL A 309 -29.39 -9.35 17.30
N ASP A 310 -30.03 -10.21 16.50
CA ASP A 310 -31.49 -10.34 16.47
C ASP A 310 -32.06 -10.88 17.78
N ALA A 311 -31.29 -11.68 18.52
CA ALA A 311 -31.61 -12.14 19.86
C ALA A 311 -31.39 -11.07 20.96
N GLY A 312 -30.87 -9.88 20.60
CA GLY A 312 -30.56 -8.81 21.56
C GLY A 312 -29.36 -9.09 22.44
N GLU A 313 -28.45 -9.98 22.03
CA GLU A 313 -27.25 -10.28 22.80
C GLU A 313 -26.25 -9.11 22.79
N ASN A 314 -25.61 -8.85 23.92
CA ASN A 314 -24.47 -7.94 23.98
C ASN A 314 -23.20 -8.65 23.48
N ILE A 315 -22.84 -8.42 22.21
CA ILE A 315 -21.68 -9.04 21.58
C ILE A 315 -20.41 -8.24 21.92
N PRO A 316 -19.37 -8.85 22.51
CA PRO A 316 -18.13 -8.15 22.85
C PRO A 316 -17.49 -7.45 21.64
N VAL A 317 -17.00 -6.22 21.85
CA VAL A 317 -16.34 -5.40 20.82
C VAL A 317 -15.17 -6.13 20.15
N GLU A 318 -14.43 -6.95 20.90
CA GLU A 318 -13.35 -7.78 20.37
C GLU A 318 -13.83 -8.76 19.28
N GLN A 319 -14.99 -9.40 19.49
CA GLN A 319 -15.58 -10.33 18.52
C GLN A 319 -16.09 -9.59 17.28
N GLN A 320 -16.69 -8.41 17.46
CA GLN A 320 -17.11 -7.55 16.35
C GLN A 320 -15.92 -7.12 15.49
N ASN A 321 -14.84 -6.66 16.13
CA ASN A 321 -13.62 -6.26 15.46
C ASN A 321 -12.94 -7.43 14.75
N GLN A 322 -12.90 -8.62 15.37
CA GLN A 322 -12.35 -9.81 14.75
C GLN A 322 -13.14 -10.18 13.48
N LEU A 323 -14.48 -10.19 13.55
CA LEU A 323 -15.31 -10.48 12.37
C LEU A 323 -15.09 -9.44 11.27
N ARG A 324 -15.02 -8.13 11.61
CA ARG A 324 -14.71 -7.09 10.62
C ARG A 324 -13.39 -7.35 9.91
N VAL A 325 -12.32 -7.63 10.66
CA VAL A 325 -10.99 -7.91 10.10
C VAL A 325 -10.99 -9.16 9.21
N GLU A 326 -11.72 -10.20 9.60
CA GLU A 326 -11.89 -11.41 8.78
C GLU A 326 -12.68 -11.13 7.49
N LEU A 327 -13.74 -10.30 7.54
CA LEU A 327 -14.50 -9.93 6.35
C LEU A 327 -13.69 -9.04 5.39
N GLU A 328 -12.93 -8.09 5.91
CA GLU A 328 -12.01 -7.26 5.12
C GLU A 328 -10.93 -8.11 4.43
N ALA A 329 -10.33 -9.07 5.15
CA ALA A 329 -9.42 -10.05 4.55
C ALA A 329 -10.15 -10.94 3.53
N GLY A 330 -11.41 -11.30 3.81
CA GLY A 330 -12.28 -12.03 2.91
C GLY A 330 -12.49 -11.31 1.58
N PHE A 331 -12.58 -9.98 1.55
CA PHE A 331 -12.69 -9.25 0.29
C PHE A 331 -11.45 -9.36 -0.58
N VAL A 332 -10.25 -9.38 0.01
CA VAL A 332 -8.99 -9.58 -0.74
C VAL A 332 -8.94 -10.97 -1.37
N VAL A 333 -9.40 -12.00 -0.64
CA VAL A 333 -9.26 -13.41 -1.06
C VAL A 333 -10.43 -13.88 -1.93
N TYR A 334 -11.65 -13.44 -1.63
CA TYR A 334 -12.89 -13.91 -2.27
C TYR A 334 -13.57 -12.88 -3.15
N GLY A 335 -13.14 -11.61 -3.10
CA GLY A 335 -13.60 -10.54 -3.99
C GLY A 335 -15.10 -10.30 -3.98
N GLU A 336 -15.60 -9.96 -5.17
CA GLU A 336 -16.99 -9.58 -5.46
C GLU A 336 -18.05 -10.57 -4.95
N PRO A 337 -17.89 -11.91 -5.10
CA PRO A 337 -18.86 -12.85 -4.55
C PRO A 337 -19.12 -12.72 -3.05
N LEU A 338 -18.10 -12.42 -2.23
CA LEU A 338 -18.31 -12.18 -0.80
C LEU A 338 -19.01 -10.83 -0.58
N ALA A 339 -18.54 -9.77 -1.25
CA ALA A 339 -19.11 -8.43 -1.13
C ALA A 339 -20.61 -8.41 -1.46
N ARG A 340 -21.03 -9.05 -2.55
CA ARG A 340 -22.45 -9.17 -2.92
C ARG A 340 -23.26 -9.96 -1.89
N ALA A 341 -22.71 -11.05 -1.37
CA ALA A 341 -23.40 -11.86 -0.36
C ALA A 341 -23.62 -11.10 0.96
N LEU A 342 -22.68 -10.22 1.35
CA LEU A 342 -22.84 -9.33 2.50
C LEU A 342 -23.84 -8.20 2.21
N ALA A 343 -23.80 -7.61 1.02
CA ALA A 343 -24.77 -6.59 0.61
C ALA A 343 -26.21 -7.14 0.54
N GLN A 344 -26.39 -8.39 0.13
CA GLN A 344 -27.71 -9.04 0.18
C GLN A 344 -28.24 -9.17 1.62
N ARG A 345 -27.37 -9.44 2.61
CA ARG A 345 -27.77 -9.51 4.01
C ARG A 345 -28.23 -8.17 4.57
N LEU A 346 -27.75 -7.04 4.02
CA LEU A 346 -28.25 -5.71 4.39
C LEU A 346 -29.74 -5.50 4.04
N GLN A 347 -30.30 -6.24 3.08
CA GLN A 347 -31.71 -6.10 2.66
C GLN A 347 -32.70 -6.33 3.79
N THR A 348 -32.37 -7.21 4.73
CA THR A 348 -33.25 -7.60 5.83
C THR A 348 -32.99 -6.83 7.12
N ARG A 349 -32.07 -5.85 7.10
CA ARG A 349 -31.63 -5.10 8.29
C ARG A 349 -32.31 -3.74 8.42
N SER A 350 -32.20 -3.15 9.61
CA SER A 350 -32.69 -1.82 9.98
C SER A 350 -31.54 -0.89 10.36
N GLN A 351 -31.69 0.42 10.25
CA GLN A 351 -30.68 1.39 10.71
C GLN A 351 -30.50 1.42 12.24
N ASP A 352 -31.44 0.85 12.99
CA ASP A 352 -31.39 0.78 14.45
C ASP A 352 -30.69 -0.49 14.96
N ASP A 353 -30.07 -1.24 14.05
CA ASP A 353 -29.55 -2.57 14.30
C ASP A 353 -28.03 -2.63 14.07
N ASP A 354 -27.29 -3.13 15.07
CA ASP A 354 -25.83 -3.22 15.06
C ASP A 354 -25.29 -4.06 13.90
N GLY A 355 -26.06 -5.04 13.43
CA GLY A 355 -25.74 -5.84 12.24
C GLY A 355 -25.75 -5.01 10.95
N PHE A 356 -26.65 -4.03 10.83
CA PHE A 356 -26.61 -3.07 9.72
C PHE A 356 -25.31 -2.27 9.74
N TRP A 357 -24.94 -1.71 10.90
CA TRP A 357 -23.74 -0.88 11.01
C TRP A 357 -22.44 -1.68 10.83
N LEU A 358 -22.39 -2.94 11.28
CA LEU A 358 -21.27 -3.83 10.98
C LEU A 358 -21.13 -4.03 9.47
N LEU A 359 -22.19 -4.48 8.79
CA LEU A 359 -22.15 -4.83 7.37
C LEU A 359 -21.91 -3.59 6.48
N ALA A 360 -22.63 -2.50 6.74
CA ALA A 360 -22.47 -1.24 6.01
C ALA A 360 -21.06 -0.65 6.26
N GLY A 361 -20.57 -0.73 7.49
CA GLY A 361 -19.22 -0.28 7.86
C GLY A 361 -18.11 -1.09 7.18
N VAL A 362 -18.22 -2.42 7.18
CA VAL A 362 -17.25 -3.30 6.50
C VAL A 362 -17.20 -2.99 4.99
N LEU A 363 -18.37 -2.78 4.36
CA LEU A 363 -18.44 -2.47 2.93
C LEU A 363 -17.98 -1.04 2.61
N SER A 364 -18.28 -0.05 3.46
CA SER A 364 -17.91 1.36 3.24
C SER A 364 -16.44 1.63 3.56
N TYR A 365 -15.92 1.19 4.70
CA TYR A 365 -14.54 1.45 5.10
C TYR A 365 -13.49 0.66 4.31
N SER A 366 -13.91 -0.34 3.54
CA SER A 366 -13.02 -1.07 2.64
C SER A 366 -12.49 -0.18 1.52
N GLY A 367 -11.18 -0.22 1.28
CA GLY A 367 -10.54 0.42 0.12
C GLY A 367 -10.63 -0.40 -1.16
N LEU A 368 -11.28 -1.56 -1.12
CA LEU A 368 -11.41 -2.47 -2.26
C LEU A 368 -12.63 -2.11 -3.10
N ARG A 369 -12.44 -2.13 -4.43
CA ARG A 369 -13.46 -1.75 -5.41
C ARG A 369 -14.72 -2.60 -5.26
N GLU A 370 -14.56 -3.90 -5.03
CA GLU A 370 -15.64 -4.88 -4.96
C GLU A 370 -16.61 -4.59 -3.80
N ALA A 371 -16.08 -4.18 -2.64
CA ALA A 371 -16.87 -3.83 -1.47
C ALA A 371 -17.66 -2.53 -1.68
N GLN A 372 -16.98 -1.50 -2.21
CA GLN A 372 -17.60 -0.21 -2.52
C GLN A 372 -18.67 -0.34 -3.62
N ALA A 373 -18.39 -1.13 -4.66
CA ALA A 373 -19.34 -1.41 -5.75
C ALA A 373 -20.58 -2.15 -5.24
N ALA A 374 -20.41 -3.18 -4.39
CA ALA A 374 -21.54 -3.90 -3.82
C ALA A 374 -22.44 -2.99 -2.96
N LEU A 375 -21.85 -2.07 -2.18
CA LEU A 375 -22.61 -1.08 -1.40
C LEU A 375 -23.36 -0.09 -2.30
N ALA A 376 -22.71 0.40 -3.36
CA ALA A 376 -23.30 1.31 -4.33
C ALA A 376 -24.45 0.66 -5.10
N GLU A 377 -24.23 -0.54 -5.65
CA GLU A 377 -25.26 -1.36 -6.30
C GLU A 377 -26.46 -1.55 -5.36
N PHE A 378 -26.21 -1.88 -4.10
CA PHE A 378 -27.28 -2.09 -3.12
C PHE A 378 -28.09 -0.82 -2.83
N LEU A 379 -27.44 0.33 -2.64
CA LEU A 379 -28.13 1.61 -2.47
C LEU A 379 -29.00 1.97 -3.69
N ILE A 380 -28.52 1.68 -4.90
CA ILE A 380 -29.25 1.95 -6.14
C ILE A 380 -30.49 1.06 -6.24
N GLN A 381 -30.37 -0.22 -5.89
CA GLN A 381 -31.42 -1.24 -6.10
C GLN A 381 -32.47 -1.30 -4.99
N THR A 382 -32.12 -1.00 -3.73
CA THR A 382 -33.07 -1.10 -2.62
C THR A 382 -34.27 -0.17 -2.83
N GLU A 383 -35.47 -0.55 -2.41
CA GLU A 383 -36.65 0.33 -2.45
C GLU A 383 -36.90 1.00 -1.10
N ASN A 384 -36.21 0.56 -0.05
CA ASN A 384 -36.39 1.08 1.30
C ASN A 384 -35.74 2.46 1.46
N THR A 385 -36.58 3.50 1.53
CA THR A 385 -36.13 4.90 1.57
C THR A 385 -35.34 5.24 2.85
N ARG A 386 -35.64 4.62 3.99
CA ARG A 386 -34.88 4.82 5.23
C ARG A 386 -33.47 4.24 5.09
N LEU A 387 -33.37 3.01 4.58
CA LEU A 387 -32.08 2.38 4.30
C LEU A 387 -31.27 3.17 3.27
N LYS A 388 -31.88 3.67 2.19
CA LYS A 388 -31.18 4.53 1.22
C LYS A 388 -30.51 5.72 1.89
N ARG A 389 -31.19 6.37 2.84
CA ARG A 389 -30.66 7.53 3.54
C ARG A 389 -29.48 7.17 4.43
N ALA A 390 -29.60 6.10 5.22
CA ALA A 390 -28.53 5.61 6.07
C ALA A 390 -27.30 5.20 5.24
N LEU A 391 -27.52 4.48 4.13
CA LEU A 391 -26.47 4.10 3.19
C LEU A 391 -25.84 5.32 2.50
N ALA A 392 -26.62 6.31 2.10
CA ALA A 392 -26.10 7.55 1.50
C ALA A 392 -25.17 8.30 2.46
N GLN A 393 -25.45 8.29 3.77
CA GLN A 393 -24.54 8.83 4.78
C GLN A 393 -23.27 7.98 4.92
N GLN A 394 -23.41 6.66 4.92
CA GLN A 394 -22.27 5.73 5.01
C GLN A 394 -21.32 5.81 3.80
N ILE A 395 -21.84 6.12 2.61
CA ILE A 395 -21.01 6.34 1.41
C ILE A 395 -19.95 7.41 1.66
N ALA A 396 -20.22 8.46 2.43
CA ALA A 396 -19.23 9.50 2.72
C ALA A 396 -17.97 8.98 3.45
N LEU A 397 -18.05 7.80 4.07
CA LEU A 397 -16.99 7.19 4.85
C LEU A 397 -16.11 6.24 4.01
N MET A 398 -16.36 6.12 2.71
CA MET A 398 -15.53 5.32 1.83
C MET A 398 -14.08 5.77 1.87
N ARG A 399 -13.19 4.81 2.20
CA ARG A 399 -11.75 5.02 2.22
C ARG A 399 -11.17 4.71 0.85
N ALA A 400 -10.29 5.56 0.34
CA ALA A 400 -9.67 5.37 -0.97
C ALA A 400 -10.74 5.06 -2.06
N PRO A 401 -11.72 5.97 -2.27
CA PRO A 401 -12.82 5.72 -3.19
C PRO A 401 -12.31 5.42 -4.60
N HIS A 402 -12.98 4.52 -5.31
CA HIS A 402 -12.70 4.20 -6.72
C HIS A 402 -13.53 5.09 -7.64
N SER A 403 -12.90 5.68 -8.67
CA SER A 403 -13.56 6.62 -9.59
C SER A 403 -14.81 6.06 -10.24
N GLU A 404 -14.79 4.80 -10.68
CA GLU A 404 -15.95 4.15 -11.32
C GLU A 404 -17.16 4.09 -10.38
N VAL A 405 -16.94 3.78 -9.10
CA VAL A 405 -18.00 3.69 -8.09
C VAL A 405 -18.56 5.08 -7.78
N VAL A 406 -17.68 6.09 -7.63
CA VAL A 406 -18.09 7.48 -7.43
C VAL A 406 -18.88 8.00 -8.62
N GLN A 407 -18.44 7.70 -9.85
CA GLN A 407 -19.14 8.06 -11.08
C GLN A 407 -20.54 7.43 -11.13
N GLN A 408 -20.65 6.13 -10.84
CA GLN A 408 -21.94 5.42 -10.83
C GLN A 408 -22.91 6.03 -9.80
N LEU A 409 -22.43 6.33 -8.60
CA LEU A 409 -23.23 6.97 -7.55
C LEU A 409 -23.63 8.40 -7.93
N TRP A 410 -22.74 9.13 -8.61
CA TRP A 410 -23.05 10.47 -9.10
C TRP A 410 -24.09 10.46 -10.23
N ASP A 411 -23.98 9.53 -11.17
CA ASP A 411 -24.98 9.31 -12.21
C ASP A 411 -26.33 9.00 -11.57
N TYR A 412 -26.37 8.10 -10.59
CA TYR A 412 -27.58 7.80 -9.85
C TYR A 412 -28.15 9.03 -9.13
N ALA A 413 -27.32 9.80 -8.41
CA ALA A 413 -27.76 10.99 -7.69
C ALA A 413 -28.46 12.01 -8.60
N ARG A 414 -28.01 12.15 -9.85
CA ARG A 414 -28.61 13.05 -10.84
C ARG A 414 -29.96 12.57 -11.37
N THR A 415 -30.27 11.28 -11.24
CA THR A 415 -31.59 10.72 -11.60
C THR A 415 -32.63 10.84 -10.48
N LEU A 416 -32.19 11.08 -9.24
CA LEU A 416 -33.10 11.21 -8.11
C LEU A 416 -33.93 12.50 -8.19
N PRO A 417 -35.19 12.47 -7.73
CA PRO A 417 -35.97 13.70 -7.57
C PRO A 417 -35.33 14.61 -6.52
N ALA A 418 -35.53 15.92 -6.68
CA ALA A 418 -35.08 16.92 -5.70
C ALA A 418 -35.68 16.62 -4.33
N GLY A 419 -34.82 16.41 -3.33
CA GLY A 419 -35.23 16.06 -1.98
C GLY A 419 -34.07 15.64 -1.09
N GLU A 420 -34.39 15.26 0.14
CA GLU A 420 -33.41 14.96 1.19
C GLU A 420 -32.40 13.86 0.79
N LEU A 421 -32.86 12.78 0.15
CA LEU A 421 -31.98 11.68 -0.26
C LEU A 421 -30.95 12.15 -1.30
N GLN A 422 -31.40 12.91 -2.31
CA GLN A 422 -30.50 13.46 -3.32
C GLN A 422 -29.47 14.39 -2.67
N GLN A 423 -29.91 15.27 -1.77
CA GLN A 423 -29.03 16.22 -1.08
C GLN A 423 -27.98 15.51 -0.22
N VAL A 424 -28.38 14.51 0.58
CA VAL A 424 -27.45 13.71 1.38
C VAL A 424 -26.43 13.01 0.50
N LEU A 425 -26.87 12.38 -0.60
CA LEU A 425 -25.97 11.67 -1.51
C LEU A 425 -24.98 12.63 -2.21
N ILE A 426 -25.43 13.81 -2.66
CA ILE A 426 -24.56 14.83 -3.25
C ILE A 426 -23.50 15.30 -2.24
N VAL A 427 -23.88 15.57 -0.98
CA VAL A 427 -22.91 15.96 0.06
C VAL A 427 -21.93 14.82 0.34
N SER A 428 -22.40 13.58 0.43
CA SER A 428 -21.51 12.42 0.59
C SER A 428 -20.53 12.29 -0.58
N LEU A 429 -21.01 12.46 -1.81
CA LEU A 429 -20.19 12.43 -3.03
C LEU A 429 -19.15 13.55 -3.04
N SER A 430 -19.48 14.76 -2.60
CA SER A 430 -18.52 15.86 -2.55
C SER A 430 -17.30 15.55 -1.67
N ASN A 431 -17.51 14.83 -0.56
CA ASN A 431 -16.41 14.35 0.28
C ASN A 431 -15.55 13.28 -0.41
N LEU A 432 -16.18 12.36 -1.15
CA LEU A 432 -15.45 11.31 -1.89
C LEU A 432 -14.68 11.87 -3.08
N VAL A 433 -15.31 12.74 -3.86
CA VAL A 433 -14.72 13.41 -5.02
C VAL A 433 -13.50 14.22 -4.60
N ARG A 434 -13.53 14.89 -3.44
CA ARG A 434 -12.34 15.56 -2.89
C ARG A 434 -11.16 14.62 -2.69
N GLN A 435 -11.39 13.37 -2.25
CA GLN A 435 -10.32 12.36 -2.10
C GLN A 435 -9.73 11.92 -3.46
N LEU A 436 -10.45 12.11 -4.56
CA LEU A 436 -10.01 11.78 -5.92
C LEU A 436 -9.17 12.87 -6.59
N ARG A 437 -9.04 14.06 -6.00
CA ARG A 437 -8.36 15.22 -6.62
C ARG A 437 -7.03 14.90 -7.29
N THR A 438 -6.20 14.02 -6.70
CA THR A 438 -4.88 13.65 -7.25
C THR A 438 -4.87 12.33 -8.03
N ARG A 439 -5.94 11.54 -7.95
CA ARG A 439 -6.04 10.20 -8.58
C ARG A 439 -6.87 10.21 -9.85
N ASP A 440 -7.85 11.10 -9.92
CA ASP A 440 -8.75 11.32 -11.05
C ASP A 440 -9.16 12.79 -11.10
N GLU A 441 -8.24 13.60 -11.61
CA GLU A 441 -8.43 15.04 -11.74
C GLU A 441 -9.58 15.38 -12.70
N ALA A 442 -9.82 14.55 -13.72
CA ALA A 442 -10.89 14.77 -14.69
C ALA A 442 -12.27 14.67 -14.03
N LEU A 443 -12.51 13.62 -13.24
CA LEU A 443 -13.76 13.47 -12.49
C LEU A 443 -13.91 14.58 -11.44
N TYR A 444 -12.84 14.91 -10.71
CA TYR A 444 -12.84 16.00 -9.73
C TYR A 444 -13.24 17.35 -10.35
N ASN A 445 -12.65 17.70 -11.48
CA ASN A 445 -12.94 18.96 -12.17
C ASN A 445 -14.35 18.97 -12.74
N THR A 446 -14.79 17.89 -13.38
CA THR A 446 -16.14 17.78 -13.95
C THR A 446 -17.22 17.92 -12.87
N TYR A 447 -17.06 17.26 -11.72
CA TYR A 447 -17.98 17.39 -10.59
C TYR A 447 -17.93 18.79 -9.98
N SER A 448 -16.74 19.40 -9.91
CA SER A 448 -16.57 20.77 -9.42
C SER A 448 -17.31 21.77 -10.31
N ASP A 449 -17.11 21.74 -11.62
CA ASP A 449 -17.75 22.65 -12.57
C ASP A 449 -19.28 22.49 -12.57
N TRP A 450 -19.76 21.25 -12.45
CA TRP A 450 -21.18 20.99 -12.25
C TRP A 450 -21.69 21.64 -10.96
N SER A 451 -21.00 21.44 -9.83
CA SER A 451 -21.38 22.02 -8.54
C SER A 451 -21.35 23.55 -8.55
N ARG A 452 -20.40 24.16 -9.28
CA ARG A 452 -20.35 25.61 -9.52
C ARG A 452 -21.61 26.09 -10.23
N THR A 453 -21.94 25.45 -11.34
CA THR A 453 -23.11 25.77 -12.16
C THR A 453 -24.40 25.69 -11.33
N GLN A 454 -24.50 24.71 -10.44
CA GLN A 454 -25.66 24.57 -9.56
C GLN A 454 -25.74 25.68 -8.51
N LEU A 455 -24.61 26.12 -7.92
CA LEU A 455 -24.58 27.24 -7.00
C LEU A 455 -24.92 28.57 -7.71
N GLU A 456 -24.41 28.79 -8.92
CA GLU A 456 -24.72 29.98 -9.73
C GLU A 456 -26.20 30.06 -10.12
N ALA A 457 -26.82 28.91 -10.41
CA ALA A 457 -28.23 28.83 -10.75
C ALA A 457 -29.16 28.94 -9.52
N ALA A 458 -28.65 28.80 -8.30
CA ALA A 458 -29.45 28.79 -7.08
C ALA A 458 -29.98 30.18 -6.73
N GLN A 459 -31.29 30.39 -6.95
CA GLN A 459 -31.96 31.65 -6.63
C GLN A 459 -32.44 31.70 -5.18
N GLU A 460 -32.93 30.57 -4.66
CA GLU A 460 -33.47 30.49 -3.31
C GLU A 460 -32.36 30.38 -2.25
N PRO A 461 -32.44 31.13 -1.12
CA PRO A 461 -31.41 31.07 -0.08
C PRO A 461 -31.16 29.67 0.48
N THR A 462 -32.18 28.82 0.56
CA THR A 462 -32.05 27.42 1.00
C THR A 462 -31.20 26.59 0.02
N GLN A 463 -31.38 26.79 -1.28
CA GLN A 463 -30.58 26.13 -2.32
C GLN A 463 -29.15 26.65 -2.33
N GLN A 464 -28.96 27.97 -2.18
CA GLN A 464 -27.63 28.57 -2.06
C GLN A 464 -26.86 27.97 -0.89
N ARG A 465 -27.47 27.87 0.30
CA ARG A 465 -26.84 27.26 1.48
C ARG A 465 -26.50 25.78 1.28
N PHE A 466 -27.38 25.02 0.63
CA PHE A 466 -27.10 23.64 0.28
C PHE A 466 -25.87 23.53 -0.63
N TRP A 467 -25.83 24.28 -1.73
CA TRP A 467 -24.70 24.23 -2.66
C TRP A 467 -23.41 24.82 -2.09
N LEU A 468 -23.49 25.80 -1.19
CA LEU A 468 -22.34 26.26 -0.41
C LEU A 468 -21.74 25.14 0.46
N THR A 469 -22.59 24.26 1.01
CA THR A 469 -22.13 23.07 1.75
C THR A 469 -21.38 22.11 0.83
N VAL A 470 -21.91 21.86 -0.37
CA VAL A 470 -21.30 20.98 -1.39
C VAL A 470 -19.95 21.50 -1.87
N VAL A 471 -19.88 22.77 -2.29
CA VAL A 471 -18.60 23.35 -2.78
C VAL A 471 -17.57 23.50 -1.66
N GLY A 472 -18.02 23.77 -0.43
CA GLY A 472 -17.18 23.76 0.75
C GLY A 472 -16.58 22.37 1.02
N ALA A 473 -17.37 21.30 0.90
CA ALA A 473 -16.90 19.93 1.08
C ALA A 473 -15.95 19.47 -0.04
N LEU A 474 -16.12 19.97 -1.28
CA LEU A 474 -15.18 19.73 -2.38
C LEU A 474 -13.80 20.38 -2.16
N ALA A 475 -13.78 21.52 -1.44
CA ALA A 475 -12.59 22.31 -1.19
C ALA A 475 -11.80 22.62 -2.48
N ASN A 476 -12.50 23.08 -3.53
CA ASN A 476 -11.87 23.55 -4.77
C ASN A 476 -11.58 25.07 -4.71
N PRO A 477 -10.31 25.51 -4.72
CA PRO A 477 -9.94 26.93 -4.63
C PRO A 477 -10.52 27.82 -5.74
N THR A 478 -10.85 27.25 -6.90
CA THR A 478 -11.48 28.00 -7.99
C THR A 478 -12.87 28.52 -7.65
N MET A 479 -13.50 28.02 -6.59
CA MET A 479 -14.81 28.46 -6.11
C MET A 479 -14.75 29.70 -5.20
N LEU A 480 -13.54 30.14 -4.79
CA LEU A 480 -13.37 31.25 -3.85
C LEU A 480 -14.12 32.53 -4.25
N PRO A 481 -14.08 33.00 -5.52
CA PRO A 481 -14.80 34.21 -5.91
C PRO A 481 -16.32 34.09 -5.72
N LEU A 482 -16.89 32.92 -6.02
CA LEU A 482 -18.31 32.66 -5.88
C LEU A 482 -18.71 32.55 -4.40
N ILE A 483 -17.89 31.88 -3.59
CA ILE A 483 -18.11 31.80 -2.14
C ILE A 483 -18.01 33.19 -1.49
N GLU A 484 -17.02 34.01 -1.87
CA GLU A 484 -16.90 35.40 -1.39
C GLU A 484 -18.13 36.24 -1.75
N GLN A 485 -18.64 36.10 -2.97
CA GLN A 485 -19.87 36.80 -3.39
C GLN A 485 -21.03 36.50 -2.44
N HIS A 486 -21.27 35.24 -2.09
CA HIS A 486 -22.32 34.85 -1.14
C HIS A 486 -22.00 35.29 0.29
N ALA A 487 -20.73 35.23 0.71
CA ALA A 487 -20.28 35.71 2.01
C ALA A 487 -20.45 37.23 2.18
N ARG A 488 -20.50 38.00 1.09
CA ARG A 488 -20.68 39.47 1.12
C ARG A 488 -22.15 39.90 0.93
N ARG A 489 -22.89 39.24 0.04
CA ARG A 489 -24.19 39.72 -0.45
C ARG A 489 -25.39 38.88 0.01
N GLY A 490 -25.16 37.70 0.57
CA GLY A 490 -26.24 36.81 1.02
C GLY A 490 -27.00 37.34 2.24
N ASP A 491 -28.14 36.71 2.54
CA ASP A 491 -28.78 36.85 3.86
C ASP A 491 -27.85 36.33 4.98
N GLU A 492 -28.17 36.61 6.24
CA GLU A 492 -27.29 36.23 7.36
C GLU A 492 -26.94 34.74 7.36
N ALA A 493 -27.92 33.87 7.13
CA ALA A 493 -27.72 32.42 7.11
C ALA A 493 -26.84 31.97 5.93
N THR A 494 -27.00 32.58 4.76
CA THR A 494 -26.18 32.32 3.56
C THR A 494 -24.75 32.82 3.76
N ARG A 495 -24.55 33.98 4.40
CA ARG A 495 -23.20 34.43 4.78
C ARG A 495 -22.52 33.45 5.73
N LEU A 496 -23.23 32.92 6.74
CA LEU A 496 -22.72 31.89 7.64
C LEU A 496 -22.36 30.58 6.92
N SER A 497 -23.18 30.14 5.96
CA SER A 497 -22.87 28.96 5.13
C SER A 497 -21.64 29.20 4.24
N ALA A 498 -21.51 30.38 3.63
CA ALA A 498 -20.36 30.73 2.80
C ALA A 498 -19.06 30.79 3.62
N LEU A 499 -19.11 31.37 4.83
CA LEU A 499 -18.01 31.34 5.78
C LEU A 499 -17.62 29.91 6.19
N SER A 500 -18.61 29.03 6.37
CA SER A 500 -18.34 27.62 6.66
C SER A 500 -17.67 26.91 5.47
N ALA A 501 -18.05 27.25 4.23
CA ALA A 501 -17.39 26.75 3.03
C ALA A 501 -15.93 27.26 2.91
N LEU A 502 -15.67 28.54 3.22
CA LEU A 502 -14.31 29.08 3.27
C LEU A 502 -13.41 28.33 4.25
N SER A 503 -13.95 27.89 5.39
CA SER A 503 -13.21 27.12 6.40
C SER A 503 -12.54 25.87 5.86
N ASN A 504 -13.11 25.25 4.83
CA ASN A 504 -12.66 23.95 4.30
C ASN A 504 -11.61 24.09 3.20
N LEU A 505 -11.40 25.31 2.67
CA LEU A 505 -10.45 25.58 1.59
C LEU A 505 -9.02 25.81 2.09
N ASP A 506 -8.87 26.27 3.34
CA ASP A 506 -7.59 26.46 4.03
C ASP A 506 -6.48 27.04 3.14
N THR A 507 -6.78 28.15 2.46
CA THR A 507 -5.84 28.88 1.60
C THR A 507 -5.56 30.28 2.15
N ALA A 508 -4.41 30.86 1.82
CA ALA A 508 -4.10 32.25 2.16
C ALA A 508 -5.18 33.24 1.67
N GLU A 509 -5.78 32.98 0.50
CA GLU A 509 -6.88 33.80 -0.02
C GLU A 509 -8.16 33.66 0.83
N SER A 510 -8.46 32.47 1.36
CA SER A 510 -9.59 32.28 2.29
C SER A 510 -9.43 33.14 3.55
N VAL A 511 -8.19 33.26 4.05
CA VAL A 511 -7.86 34.14 5.19
C VAL A 511 -8.04 35.60 4.80
N ALA A 512 -7.49 36.02 3.65
CA ALA A 512 -7.61 37.39 3.15
C ALA A 512 -9.07 37.82 2.97
N ILE A 513 -9.93 36.93 2.46
CA ILE A 513 -11.37 37.17 2.34
C ILE A 513 -12.00 37.38 3.73
N ALA A 514 -11.74 36.49 4.70
CA ALA A 514 -12.30 36.61 6.05
C ALA A 514 -11.86 37.92 6.75
N VAL A 515 -10.57 38.27 6.63
CA VAL A 515 -10.01 39.53 7.15
C VAL A 515 -10.68 40.75 6.51
N ARG A 516 -10.89 40.73 5.19
CA ARG A 516 -11.57 41.81 4.45
C ARG A 516 -13.05 41.93 4.81
N LEU A 517 -13.73 40.81 5.07
CA LEU A 517 -15.15 40.80 5.42
C LEU A 517 -15.42 41.27 6.85
N TYR A 518 -14.53 40.97 7.82
CA TYR A 518 -14.74 41.28 9.23
C TYR A 518 -15.18 42.73 9.51
N PRO A 519 -14.46 43.78 9.06
CA PRO A 519 -14.84 45.17 9.35
C PRO A 519 -16.08 45.64 8.58
N LEU A 520 -16.47 44.93 7.52
CA LEU A 520 -17.61 45.26 6.67
C LEU A 520 -18.91 44.56 7.13
N GLU A 521 -18.80 43.56 8.00
CA GLU A 521 -19.91 42.69 8.37
C GLU A 521 -20.82 43.34 9.44
N PRO A 522 -22.09 43.64 9.13
CA PRO A 522 -22.99 44.28 10.09
C PRO A 522 -23.46 43.34 11.21
N SER A 523 -23.61 42.04 10.94
CA SER A 523 -24.17 41.09 11.90
C SER A 523 -23.12 40.61 12.92
N PRO A 524 -23.35 40.78 14.24
CA PRO A 524 -22.48 40.23 15.27
C PRO A 524 -22.33 38.71 15.17
N ALA A 525 -23.39 37.98 14.80
CA ALA A 525 -23.34 36.52 14.68
C ALA A 525 -22.39 36.07 13.54
N VAL A 526 -22.35 36.82 12.45
CA VAL A 526 -21.44 36.55 11.33
C VAL A 526 -20.01 36.96 11.70
N ARG A 527 -19.81 38.08 12.40
CA ARG A 527 -18.48 38.47 12.94
C ARG A 527 -17.93 37.45 13.94
N GLU A 528 -18.77 36.86 14.79
CA GLU A 528 -18.39 35.74 15.68
C GLU A 528 -17.88 34.54 14.86
N LYS A 529 -18.60 34.18 13.79
CA LYS A 529 -18.18 33.09 12.90
C LYS A 529 -16.86 33.40 12.21
N ILE A 530 -16.65 34.64 11.75
CA ILE A 530 -15.38 35.08 11.18
C ILE A 530 -14.26 34.97 12.23
N ALA A 531 -14.48 35.39 13.46
CA ALA A 531 -13.48 35.26 14.53
C ALA A 531 -13.11 33.79 14.79
N GLN A 532 -14.09 32.88 14.82
CA GLN A 532 -13.83 31.44 14.94
C GLN A 532 -12.99 30.90 13.78
N LEU A 533 -13.23 31.36 12.55
CA LEU A 533 -12.44 30.96 11.37
C LEU A 533 -11.01 31.47 11.44
N LEU A 534 -10.83 32.74 11.76
CA LEU A 534 -9.51 33.34 11.93
C LEU A 534 -8.72 32.65 13.05
N GLY A 535 -9.41 32.13 14.07
CA GLY A 535 -8.80 31.30 15.11
C GLY A 535 -8.18 30.01 14.57
N LYS A 536 -8.85 29.32 13.64
CA LYS A 536 -8.28 28.14 12.96
C LYS A 536 -7.02 28.48 12.15
N TRP A 537 -6.95 29.72 11.67
CA TRP A 537 -5.83 30.26 10.90
C TRP A 537 -4.86 31.09 11.75
N TRP A 538 -4.71 30.76 13.04
CA TRP A 538 -3.84 31.50 13.96
C TRP A 538 -2.37 31.60 13.48
N HIS A 539 -1.91 30.65 12.66
CA HIS A 539 -0.58 30.71 12.06
C HIS A 539 -0.40 31.91 11.11
N GLU A 540 -1.48 32.42 10.51
CA GLU A 540 -1.46 33.57 9.61
C GLU A 540 -1.41 34.90 10.37
N PRO A 541 -0.42 35.79 10.13
CA PRO A 541 -0.28 37.06 10.83
C PRO A 541 -1.51 37.99 10.71
N GLN A 542 -2.17 37.99 9.55
CA GLN A 542 -3.35 38.84 9.31
C GLN A 542 -4.55 38.37 10.15
N ALA A 543 -4.69 37.06 10.37
CA ALA A 543 -5.74 36.51 11.22
C ALA A 543 -5.53 36.92 12.69
N ARG A 544 -4.30 36.81 13.19
CA ARG A 544 -3.92 37.26 14.53
C ARG A 544 -4.21 38.74 14.75
N THR A 545 -3.76 39.58 13.82
CA THR A 545 -3.97 41.04 13.87
C THR A 545 -5.45 41.39 13.91
N THR A 546 -6.28 40.69 13.11
CA THR A 546 -7.72 40.94 13.07
C THR A 546 -8.41 40.49 14.36
N LEU A 547 -8.02 39.36 14.95
CA LEU A 547 -8.55 38.91 16.24
C LEU A 547 -8.12 39.84 17.40
N GLU A 548 -6.88 40.30 17.39
CA GLU A 548 -6.39 41.31 18.32
C GLU A 548 -7.22 42.59 18.23
N GLN A 549 -7.47 43.10 17.03
CA GLN A 549 -8.36 44.26 16.84
C GLN A 549 -9.77 43.95 17.34
N ALA A 550 -10.35 42.82 16.94
CA ALA A 550 -11.71 42.40 17.31
C ALA A 550 -11.94 42.43 18.83
N VAL A 551 -11.04 41.86 19.64
CA VAL A 551 -11.24 41.76 21.09
C VAL A 551 -11.20 43.13 21.80
N PHE A 552 -10.46 44.11 21.26
CA PHE A 552 -10.35 45.45 21.86
C PHE A 552 -11.33 46.47 21.28
N THR A 553 -11.71 46.35 20.00
CA THR A 553 -12.41 47.42 19.28
C THR A 553 -13.79 47.04 18.73
N ASP A 554 -14.19 45.76 18.67
CA ASP A 554 -15.51 45.42 18.11
C ASP A 554 -16.65 46.09 18.89
N THR A 555 -17.69 46.58 18.23
CA THR A 555 -18.79 47.27 18.91
C THR A 555 -19.67 46.32 19.73
N SER A 556 -19.65 45.02 19.41
CA SER A 556 -20.42 44.00 20.12
C SER A 556 -19.58 43.33 21.19
N VAL A 557 -20.01 43.47 22.46
CA VAL A 557 -19.46 42.71 23.59
C VAL A 557 -19.54 41.19 23.33
N ARG A 558 -20.57 40.73 22.62
CA ARG A 558 -20.75 39.32 22.27
C ARG A 558 -19.62 38.80 21.36
N VAL A 559 -19.23 39.59 20.36
CA VAL A 559 -18.11 39.25 19.46
C VAL A 559 -16.78 39.24 20.23
N ARG A 560 -16.55 40.25 21.07
CA ARG A 560 -15.33 40.31 21.92
C ARG A 560 -15.20 39.09 22.82
N LYS A 561 -16.32 38.62 23.43
CA LYS A 561 -16.34 37.38 24.23
C LYS A 561 -16.03 36.15 23.40
N ALA A 562 -16.58 36.03 22.19
CA ALA A 562 -16.26 34.93 21.29
C ALA A 562 -14.77 34.90 20.94
N VAL A 563 -14.14 36.07 20.75
CA VAL A 563 -12.69 36.15 20.52
C VAL A 563 -11.91 35.70 21.77
N VAL A 564 -12.33 36.08 22.97
CA VAL A 564 -11.73 35.58 24.22
C VAL A 564 -11.80 34.05 24.32
N GLN A 565 -12.92 33.44 23.94
CA GLN A 565 -13.06 31.98 23.91
C GLN A 565 -12.10 31.33 22.91
N VAL A 566 -12.02 31.86 21.70
CA VAL A 566 -11.06 31.41 20.66
C VAL A 566 -9.62 31.50 21.17
N LEU A 567 -9.24 32.62 21.81
CA LEU A 567 -7.90 32.77 22.39
C LEU A 567 -7.65 31.77 23.52
N GLY A 568 -8.65 31.47 24.35
CA GLY A 568 -8.57 30.45 25.39
C GLY A 568 -8.25 29.07 24.82
N GLU A 569 -8.95 28.65 23.76
CA GLU A 569 -8.68 27.38 23.08
C GLU A 569 -7.25 27.34 22.49
N LEU A 570 -6.83 28.43 21.85
CA LEU A 570 -5.52 28.54 21.19
C LEU A 570 -4.35 28.61 22.18
N ALA A 571 -4.55 29.22 23.35
CA ALA A 571 -3.52 29.39 24.38
C ALA A 571 -2.95 28.05 24.91
N THR A 572 -3.65 26.93 24.70
CA THR A 572 -3.14 25.58 25.00
C THR A 572 -1.97 25.17 24.10
N LYS A 573 -1.84 25.76 22.92
CA LYS A 573 -0.86 25.41 21.88
C LYS A 573 0.00 26.60 21.42
N HIS A 574 -0.44 27.83 21.69
CA HIS A 574 0.16 29.05 21.17
C HIS A 574 0.39 30.08 22.29
N ASN A 575 1.66 30.31 22.62
CA ASN A 575 2.03 31.24 23.69
C ASN A 575 1.65 32.70 23.37
N ASP A 576 1.70 33.10 22.10
CA ASP A 576 1.27 34.45 21.68
C ASP A 576 -0.24 34.67 21.88
N ALA A 577 -1.07 33.63 21.72
CA ALA A 577 -2.49 33.68 22.08
C ALA A 577 -2.71 33.84 23.60
N LEU A 578 -1.89 33.15 24.42
CA LEU A 578 -1.91 33.26 25.88
C LEU A 578 -1.51 34.68 26.32
N GLU A 579 -0.44 35.24 25.77
CA GLU A 579 0.01 36.61 26.05
C GLU A 579 -1.06 37.64 25.68
N LEU A 580 -1.71 37.47 24.51
CA LEU A 580 -2.83 38.32 24.12
C LEU A 580 -3.99 38.21 25.10
N LEU A 581 -4.34 37.00 25.55
CA LEU A 581 -5.41 36.77 26.52
C LEU A 581 -5.11 37.40 27.89
N VAL A 582 -3.86 37.32 28.38
CA VAL A 582 -3.40 38.05 29.57
C VAL A 582 -3.57 39.54 29.38
N ARG A 583 -3.10 40.09 28.25
CA ARG A 583 -3.24 41.52 27.96
C ARG A 583 -4.71 41.96 27.90
N VAL A 584 -5.61 41.12 27.37
CA VAL A 584 -7.06 41.38 27.39
C VAL A 584 -7.57 41.44 28.84
N ALA A 585 -7.16 40.52 29.71
CA ALA A 585 -7.55 40.53 31.12
C ALA A 585 -7.05 41.78 31.87
N GLU A 586 -5.86 42.29 31.54
CA GLU A 586 -5.27 43.47 32.17
C GLU A 586 -5.85 44.79 31.67
N THR A 587 -6.05 44.92 30.35
CA THR A 587 -6.16 46.24 29.69
C THR A 587 -7.46 46.47 28.92
N ASN A 588 -8.33 45.47 28.74
CA ASN A 588 -9.56 45.69 27.96
C ASN A 588 -10.47 46.72 28.66
N SER A 589 -11.03 47.66 27.90
CA SER A 589 -11.85 48.75 28.44
C SER A 589 -13.14 48.24 29.08
N GLU A 590 -13.70 47.14 28.58
CA GLU A 590 -14.97 46.58 29.05
C GLU A 590 -14.76 45.59 30.21
N PRO A 591 -15.25 45.88 31.43
CA PRO A 591 -15.10 44.99 32.58
C PRO A 591 -15.63 43.57 32.34
N ALA A 592 -16.70 43.42 31.56
CA ALA A 592 -17.24 42.10 31.23
C ALA A 592 -16.27 41.24 30.41
N ILE A 593 -15.45 41.87 29.54
CA ILE A 593 -14.43 41.17 28.73
C ILE A 593 -13.22 40.81 29.57
N ARG A 594 -12.75 41.72 30.45
CA ARG A 594 -11.68 41.40 31.40
C ARG A 594 -12.04 40.19 32.27
N ARG A 595 -13.29 40.14 32.76
CA ARG A 595 -13.79 39.00 33.54
C ARG A 595 -13.80 37.71 32.73
N GLU A 596 -14.27 37.75 31.49
CA GLU A 596 -14.28 36.57 30.60
C GLU A 596 -12.85 36.05 30.35
N ALA A 597 -11.89 36.95 30.13
CA ALA A 597 -10.49 36.57 29.95
C ALA A 597 -9.88 35.97 31.22
N MET A 598 -10.19 36.51 32.41
CA MET A 598 -9.78 35.92 33.68
C MET A 598 -10.37 34.51 33.89
N ILE A 599 -11.62 34.27 33.50
CA ILE A 599 -12.25 32.95 33.57
C ILE A 599 -11.51 31.96 32.65
N ALA A 600 -11.22 32.37 31.41
CA ALA A 600 -10.47 31.54 30.46
C ALA A 600 -9.06 31.21 30.97
N LEU A 601 -8.34 32.18 31.53
CA LEU A 601 -7.02 32.00 32.14
C LEU A 601 -7.07 31.05 33.35
N ALA A 602 -8.09 31.16 34.21
CA ALA A 602 -8.27 30.24 35.33
C ALA A 602 -8.53 28.80 34.85
N ALA A 603 -9.34 28.62 33.80
CA ALA A 603 -9.58 27.31 33.19
C ALA A 603 -8.30 26.71 32.59
N LEU A 604 -7.47 27.51 31.92
CA LEU A 604 -6.17 27.10 31.40
C LEU A 604 -5.21 26.67 32.51
N HIS A 605 -5.14 27.44 33.60
CA HIS A 605 -4.33 27.07 34.76
C HIS A 605 -4.79 25.74 35.38
N ALA A 606 -6.10 25.55 35.53
CA ALA A 606 -6.67 24.28 36.02
C ALA A 606 -6.38 23.10 35.08
N ALA A 607 -6.24 23.36 33.77
CA ALA A 607 -5.82 22.37 32.78
C ALA A 607 -4.29 22.17 32.70
N GLY A 608 -3.50 22.80 33.58
CA GLY A 608 -2.05 22.63 33.67
C GLY A 608 -1.24 23.56 32.76
N VAL A 609 -1.85 24.54 32.10
CA VAL A 609 -1.12 25.55 31.33
C VAL A 609 -0.48 26.55 32.29
N GLN A 610 0.79 26.86 32.08
CA GLN A 610 1.52 27.85 32.89
C GLN A 610 1.05 29.27 32.52
N VAL A 611 0.10 29.79 33.30
CA VAL A 611 -0.45 31.14 33.10
C VAL A 611 0.43 32.20 33.79
N PRO A 612 0.89 33.24 33.07
CA PRO A 612 1.59 34.37 33.68
C PRO A 612 0.71 35.12 34.69
N PRO A 613 1.31 35.77 35.71
CA PRO A 613 0.55 36.59 36.65
C PRO A 613 -0.10 37.77 35.92
N VAL A 614 -1.42 37.90 36.09
CA VAL A 614 -2.21 39.01 35.53
C VAL A 614 -2.12 40.22 36.46
N LYS A 615 -1.64 41.36 35.96
CA LYS A 615 -1.57 42.61 36.73
C LYS A 615 -2.97 43.19 36.92
N ALA A 616 -3.26 43.66 38.13
CA ALA A 616 -4.50 44.36 38.40
C ALA A 616 -4.59 45.66 37.58
N ALA A 617 -5.74 45.94 36.98
CA ALA A 617 -5.99 47.20 36.30
C ALA A 617 -5.84 48.37 37.31
N PRO A 618 -5.25 49.52 36.91
CA PRO A 618 -5.17 50.67 37.79
C PRO A 618 -6.56 51.09 38.26
N ALA A 619 -6.70 51.34 39.57
CA ALA A 619 -7.94 51.81 40.16
C ALA A 619 -8.39 53.11 39.47
N PRO A 620 -9.71 53.32 39.25
CA PRO A 620 -10.20 54.59 38.75
C PRO A 620 -9.75 55.71 39.70
N PRO A 621 -9.40 56.91 39.19
CA PRO A 621 -9.07 58.03 40.04
C PRO A 621 -10.23 58.27 41.02
N ALA A 622 -9.89 58.39 42.31
CA ALA A 622 -10.86 58.70 43.35
C ALA A 622 -11.57 60.04 43.03
N PRO A 623 -12.87 60.18 43.36
CA PRO A 623 -13.66 61.36 43.04
C PRO A 623 -13.12 62.66 43.64
#